data_AF-A0A965UDN6-F1
#
_entry.id   AF-A0A965UDN6-F1
#
_cell.length_a   1.000
_cell.length_b   1.000
_cell.length_c   1.000
_cell.angle_alpha   90.00
_cell.angle_beta   90.00
_cell.angle_gamma   90.00
#
_symmetry.space_group_name_H-M   'P 1'
#
loop_
_entity.id
_entity.type
_entity.pdbx_description
1 polymer ?
#
loop_
_entity_poly.entity_id
_entity_poly.type
_entity_poly.pdbx_seq_one_letter_code
_entity_poly.pdbx_strand_id
1 'polypeptide(L)'
;MKSHLHFIWGLIAGFVLLMPCGVRAQTYALKITNTDGTVKEVNLSNLKKITFPNPNMNLFYKNLTSESLTLTSVRSMIFSTPTGVVSAVENVLSVYPNPARNYIQLNNLRIEDKEIKIFNASGALVKYNSTGSFSQHVDVSDLSGGVYFIRVGNRMLKFIKL
;
A
#
# COMPACT_ATOMS: atom_id res chain seq x y z
N MET A 1 -50.84 41.23 -53.36
CA MET A 1 -50.49 42.37 -52.50
C MET A 1 -50.40 41.89 -51.05
N LYS A 2 -49.18 41.61 -50.57
CA LYS A 2 -48.65 41.67 -49.20
C LYS A 2 -47.50 40.66 -49.08
N SER A 3 -46.30 41.23 -49.17
CA SER A 3 -45.03 40.67 -48.73
C SER A 3 -45.06 40.38 -47.23
N HIS A 4 -44.42 39.30 -46.78
CA HIS A 4 -43.60 39.36 -45.56
C HIS A 4 -42.47 38.34 -45.62
N LEU A 5 -41.28 38.91 -45.52
CA LEU A 5 -39.93 38.37 -45.43
C LEU A 5 -39.70 37.79 -44.02
N HIS A 6 -39.19 36.56 -43.88
CA HIS A 6 -38.35 36.13 -42.74
C HIS A 6 -37.48 34.94 -43.20
N PHE A 7 -36.20 35.19 -43.49
CA PHE A 7 -35.04 35.11 -42.57
C PHE A 7 -34.41 33.70 -42.58
N ILE A 8 -33.43 33.55 -43.46
CA ILE A 8 -32.44 32.47 -43.47
C ILE A 8 -31.56 32.63 -42.22
N TRP A 9 -31.18 31.49 -41.61
CA TRP A 9 -30.03 31.17 -40.73
C TRP A 9 -30.49 29.92 -39.94
N GLY A 10 -29.82 28.78 -39.88
CA GLY A 10 -28.41 28.48 -39.64
C GLY A 10 -28.37 27.21 -38.75
N LEU A 11 -27.16 26.74 -38.42
CA LEU A 11 -26.80 25.64 -37.50
C LEU A 11 -26.70 24.24 -38.14
N ILE A 12 -25.54 23.90 -38.68
CA ILE A 12 -24.28 23.47 -38.01
C ILE A 12 -24.31 21.96 -37.71
N ALA A 13 -23.39 21.31 -38.41
CA ALA A 13 -23.07 19.90 -38.41
C ALA A 13 -23.09 19.26 -37.02
N GLY A 14 -23.85 18.17 -36.91
CA GLY A 14 -23.72 17.21 -35.83
C GLY A 14 -22.34 16.55 -35.89
N PHE A 15 -21.47 16.98 -34.99
CA PHE A 15 -20.25 16.24 -34.65
C PHE A 15 -19.96 16.45 -33.16
N VAL A 16 -20.78 15.82 -32.31
CA VAL A 16 -20.40 15.63 -30.91
C VAL A 16 -19.38 14.50 -30.89
N LEU A 17 -18.11 14.90 -30.88
CA LEU A 17 -16.97 14.04 -30.57
C LEU A 17 -17.25 13.32 -29.25
N LEU A 18 -17.41 12.00 -29.33
CA LEU A 18 -17.13 11.12 -28.20
C LEU A 18 -15.67 11.33 -27.83
N MET A 19 -15.41 12.21 -26.87
CA MET A 19 -14.10 12.28 -26.24
C MET A 19 -13.82 10.92 -25.61
N PRO A 20 -12.74 10.22 -25.97
CA PRO A 20 -12.31 9.09 -25.17
C PRO A 20 -11.99 9.64 -23.79
N CYS A 21 -12.73 9.17 -22.78
CA CYS A 21 -12.38 9.37 -21.39
C CYS A 21 -10.92 8.89 -21.23
N GLY A 22 -9.99 9.84 -21.11
CA GLY A 22 -8.59 9.54 -20.95
C GLY A 22 -8.42 8.80 -19.64
N VAL A 23 -8.32 7.47 -19.71
CA VAL A 23 -7.98 6.63 -18.57
C VAL A 23 -6.56 7.03 -18.16
N ARG A 24 -6.44 7.92 -17.17
CA ARG A 24 -5.15 8.17 -16.51
C ARG A 24 -4.80 6.88 -15.76
N ALA A 25 -3.87 6.10 -16.30
CA ALA A 25 -3.29 4.96 -15.59
C ALA A 25 -2.58 5.48 -14.33
N GLN A 26 -3.28 5.47 -13.19
CA GLN A 26 -2.67 5.78 -11.91
C GLN A 26 -1.65 4.68 -11.62
N THR A 27 -0.37 5.05 -11.63
CA THR A 27 0.71 4.08 -11.49
C THR A 27 1.00 3.87 -10.01
N TYR A 28 0.68 2.71 -9.48
CA TYR A 28 0.90 2.39 -8.07
C TYR A 28 2.41 2.39 -7.72
N ALA A 29 2.73 2.87 -6.52
CA ALA A 29 4.08 2.87 -5.97
C ALA A 29 4.14 2.07 -4.65
N LEU A 30 5.27 1.41 -4.43
CA LEU A 30 5.67 0.87 -3.14
C LEU A 30 6.54 1.91 -2.44
N LYS A 31 6.07 2.41 -1.29
CA LYS A 31 6.84 3.28 -0.39
C LYS A 31 7.43 2.42 0.72
N ILE A 32 8.76 2.38 0.78
CA ILE A 32 9.53 1.69 1.80
C ILE A 32 10.07 2.77 2.73
N THR A 33 9.61 2.80 3.98
CA THR A 33 10.14 3.69 5.02
C THR A 33 11.19 2.92 5.81
N ASN A 34 12.39 3.47 5.92
CA ASN A 34 13.46 2.93 6.74
C ASN A 34 13.30 3.36 8.21
N THR A 35 14.05 2.71 9.10
CA THR A 35 14.08 3.02 10.54
C THR A 35 14.63 4.40 10.84
N ASP A 36 15.49 4.94 9.96
CA ASP A 36 16.00 6.31 10.02
C ASP A 36 15.00 7.37 9.52
N GLY A 37 13.82 6.95 9.05
CA GLY A 37 12.79 7.83 8.51
C GLY A 37 12.93 8.14 7.02
N THR A 38 14.01 7.72 6.36
CA THR A 38 14.15 7.88 4.91
C THR A 38 13.11 7.04 4.17
N VAL A 39 12.58 7.58 3.06
CA VAL A 39 11.55 6.91 2.25
C VAL A 39 12.10 6.64 0.86
N LYS A 40 12.07 5.36 0.47
CA LYS A 40 12.37 4.91 -0.89
C LYS A 40 11.05 4.61 -1.62
N GLU A 41 10.87 5.22 -2.78
CA GLU A 41 9.69 4.99 -3.62
C GLU A 41 10.07 4.12 -4.83
N VAL A 42 9.31 3.04 -5.04
CA VAL A 42 9.52 2.07 -6.11
C VAL A 42 8.25 1.96 -6.94
N ASN A 43 8.34 2.23 -8.24
CA ASN A 43 7.21 2.05 -9.15
C ASN A 43 6.85 0.56 -9.28
N LEU A 44 5.60 0.19 -8.95
CA LEU A 44 5.16 -1.21 -9.01
C LEU A 44 5.17 -1.78 -10.43
N SER A 45 5.05 -0.94 -11.46
CA SER A 45 5.11 -1.41 -12.85
C SER A 45 6.45 -2.04 -13.20
N ASN A 46 7.53 -1.63 -12.51
CA ASN A 46 8.89 -2.12 -12.70
C ASN A 46 9.21 -3.34 -11.82
N LEU A 47 8.43 -3.60 -10.77
CA LEU A 47 8.69 -4.66 -9.81
C LEU A 47 8.13 -6.01 -10.31
N LYS A 48 8.92 -7.07 -10.17
CA LYS A 48 8.55 -8.46 -10.50
C LYS A 48 8.17 -9.25 -9.27
N LYS A 49 8.99 -9.20 -8.21
CA LYS A 49 8.76 -9.95 -6.96
C LYS A 49 9.50 -9.29 -5.79
N ILE A 50 8.97 -9.46 -4.58
CA ILE A 50 9.66 -9.16 -3.32
C ILE A 50 9.89 -10.48 -2.59
N THR A 51 11.08 -10.67 -2.01
CA THR A 51 11.36 -11.81 -1.13
C THR A 51 12.00 -11.35 0.17
N PHE A 52 11.83 -12.13 1.23
CA PHE A 52 12.34 -11.80 2.57
C PHE A 52 13.29 -12.89 3.12
N PRO A 53 14.35 -13.29 2.38
CA PRO A 53 15.32 -14.23 2.93
C PRO A 53 16.05 -13.57 4.09
N ASN A 54 15.95 -14.10 5.31
CA ASN A 54 16.67 -13.56 6.47
C ASN A 54 18.18 -13.47 6.17
N PRO A 55 18.86 -12.31 6.34
CA PRO A 55 18.42 -11.06 6.98
C PRO A 55 17.98 -9.93 6.03
N ASN A 56 17.73 -10.23 4.75
CA ASN A 56 17.50 -9.27 3.69
C ASN A 56 16.07 -9.26 3.15
N MET A 57 15.70 -8.13 2.58
CA MET A 57 14.58 -7.95 1.66
C MET A 57 15.16 -7.72 0.28
N ASN A 58 14.79 -8.56 -0.68
CA ASN A 58 15.21 -8.42 -2.07
C ASN A 58 14.06 -7.93 -2.93
N LEU A 59 14.30 -6.87 -3.69
CA LEU A 59 13.42 -6.35 -4.72
C LEU A 59 13.93 -6.87 -6.08
N PHE A 60 13.13 -7.70 -6.75
CA PHE A 60 13.42 -8.18 -8.10
C PHE A 60 12.62 -7.37 -9.11
N TYR A 61 13.29 -6.81 -10.09
CA TYR A 61 12.70 -5.96 -11.12
C TYR A 61 12.45 -6.74 -12.42
N LYS A 62 11.57 -6.22 -13.29
CA LYS A 62 11.23 -6.86 -14.58
C LYS A 62 12.38 -6.84 -15.58
N ASN A 63 13.28 -5.87 -15.48
CA ASN A 63 14.52 -5.77 -16.26
C ASN A 63 15.62 -6.73 -15.76
N LEU A 64 15.28 -7.71 -14.90
CA LEU A 64 16.20 -8.69 -14.32
C LEU A 64 17.24 -8.14 -13.34
N THR A 65 17.20 -6.85 -12.99
CA THR A 65 18.02 -6.34 -11.89
C THR A 65 17.41 -6.69 -10.54
N SER A 66 18.22 -6.62 -9.49
CA SER A 66 17.76 -6.77 -8.12
C SER A 66 18.43 -5.78 -7.18
N GLU A 67 17.75 -5.47 -6.09
CA GLU A 67 18.25 -4.62 -5.02
C GLU A 67 18.01 -5.30 -3.67
N SER A 68 19.00 -5.25 -2.79
CA SER A 68 18.94 -5.86 -1.46
C SER A 68 18.97 -4.79 -0.39
N LEU A 69 18.00 -4.85 0.53
CA LEU A 69 17.90 -4.02 1.73
C LEU A 69 17.93 -4.92 2.95
N THR A 70 18.51 -4.48 4.07
CA THR A 70 18.47 -5.28 5.30
C THR A 70 17.09 -5.20 5.93
N LEU A 71 16.54 -6.33 6.40
CA LEU A 71 15.25 -6.35 7.08
C LEU A 71 15.27 -5.49 8.34
N THR A 72 16.42 -5.31 8.97
CA THR A 72 16.58 -4.47 10.16
C THR A 72 16.36 -2.99 9.83
N SER A 73 16.78 -2.51 8.65
CA SER A 73 16.61 -1.11 8.26
C SER A 73 15.19 -0.78 7.79
N VAL A 74 14.39 -1.74 7.36
CA VAL A 74 13.03 -1.50 6.84
C VAL A 74 12.02 -1.38 8.00
N ARG A 75 11.33 -0.25 8.13
CA ARG A 75 10.27 -0.03 9.13
C ARG A 75 8.89 -0.42 8.61
N SER A 76 8.51 0.08 7.45
CA SER A 76 7.17 -0.12 6.88
C SER A 76 7.18 -0.14 5.37
N MET A 77 6.20 -0.83 4.79
CA MET A 77 5.96 -0.89 3.36
C MET A 77 4.49 -0.54 3.08
N ILE A 78 4.26 0.46 2.24
CA ILE A 78 2.91 0.94 1.88
C ILE A 78 2.76 0.91 0.37
N PHE A 79 1.72 0.24 -0.10
CA PHE A 79 1.32 0.27 -1.50
C PHE A 79 0.26 1.35 -1.68
N SER A 80 0.59 2.43 -2.39
CA SER A 80 -0.30 3.57 -2.58
C SER A 80 -0.28 4.06 -4.03
N THR A 81 -1.31 4.79 -4.44
CA THR A 81 -1.22 5.64 -5.62
C THR A 81 -0.38 6.87 -5.25
N PRO A 82 0.56 7.31 -6.10
CA PRO A 82 1.29 8.55 -5.88
C PRO A 82 0.32 9.71 -6.08
N THR A 83 -0.23 10.22 -4.99
CA THR A 83 -0.88 11.53 -4.97
C THR A 83 0.22 12.57 -4.93
N GLY A 84 0.26 13.50 -5.89
CA GLY A 84 1.24 14.61 -5.93
C GLY A 84 1.13 15.61 -4.77
N VAL A 85 0.30 15.31 -3.79
CA VAL A 85 0.18 16.01 -2.52
C VAL A 85 0.80 15.10 -1.45
N VAL A 86 1.85 15.58 -0.79
CA VAL A 86 2.21 15.10 0.55
C VAL A 86 1.02 15.46 1.44
N SER A 87 0.08 14.52 1.59
CA SER A 87 -1.01 14.67 2.53
C SER A 87 -0.43 14.77 3.93
N ALA A 88 -0.82 15.84 4.63
CA ALA A 88 -0.50 16.09 6.03
C ALA A 88 -0.64 14.81 6.84
N VAL A 89 0.43 14.44 7.56
CA VAL A 89 0.54 13.35 8.55
C VAL A 89 -0.63 12.38 8.49
N GLU A 90 -0.66 11.49 7.49
CA GLU A 90 -1.51 10.32 7.61
C GLU A 90 -1.09 9.64 8.91
N ASN A 91 -2.04 9.43 9.83
CA ASN A 91 -1.81 8.66 11.04
C ASN A 91 -1.24 7.29 10.66
N VAL A 92 0.08 7.18 10.71
CA VAL A 92 0.80 6.03 10.15
C VAL A 92 0.46 4.81 10.99
N LEU A 93 -0.03 3.75 10.33
CA LEU A 93 -0.24 2.47 10.99
C LEU A 93 1.06 2.06 11.69
N SER A 94 0.99 1.73 12.97
CA SER A 94 2.17 1.34 13.74
C SER A 94 1.90 0.15 14.64
N VAL A 95 2.97 -0.56 15.01
CA VAL A 95 2.93 -1.76 15.85
C VAL A 95 3.88 -1.61 17.04
N TYR A 96 3.41 -1.98 18.23
CA TYR A 96 4.17 -1.95 19.49
C TYR A 96 3.69 -3.04 20.46
N PRO A 97 4.50 -3.49 21.43
CA PRO A 97 5.93 -3.25 21.49
C PRO A 97 6.64 -3.94 20.31
N ASN A 98 7.77 -3.36 19.90
CA ASN A 98 8.68 -3.98 18.96
C ASN A 98 10.10 -3.73 19.47
N PRO A 99 10.84 -4.75 19.96
CA PRO A 99 10.48 -6.18 19.94
C PRO A 99 9.28 -6.56 20.84
N ALA A 100 8.51 -7.56 20.42
CA ALA A 100 7.33 -8.09 21.08
C ALA A 100 7.64 -9.38 21.84
N ARG A 101 6.92 -9.63 22.95
CA ARG A 101 7.03 -10.88 23.73
C ARG A 101 5.77 -11.72 23.69
N ASN A 102 4.66 -11.17 24.17
CA ASN A 102 3.40 -11.92 24.29
C ASN A 102 2.30 -11.34 23.40
N TYR A 103 2.35 -10.04 23.14
CA TYR A 103 1.34 -9.35 22.35
C TYR A 103 1.96 -8.23 21.53
N ILE A 104 1.21 -7.82 20.53
CA ILE A 104 1.40 -6.57 19.81
C ILE A 104 0.09 -5.78 19.83
N GLN A 105 0.21 -4.48 19.66
CA GLN A 105 -0.86 -3.54 19.55
C GLN A 105 -0.69 -2.71 18.28
N LEU A 106 -1.77 -2.58 17.52
CA LEU A 106 -1.85 -1.82 16.28
C LEU A 106 -2.49 -0.47 16.55
N ASN A 107 -1.75 0.61 16.31
CA ASN A 107 -2.29 1.96 16.35
C ASN A 107 -2.63 2.43 14.94
N ASN A 108 -3.63 3.32 14.85
CA ASN A 108 -4.08 3.92 13.59
C ASN A 108 -4.69 2.93 12.58
N LEU A 109 -5.41 1.93 13.11
CA LEU A 109 -6.33 1.12 12.30
C LEU A 109 -7.48 2.00 11.76
N ARG A 110 -7.85 1.78 10.51
CA ARG A 110 -8.94 2.44 9.80
C ARG A 110 -10.20 1.60 9.90
N ILE A 111 -11.37 2.21 9.70
CA ILE A 111 -12.68 1.53 9.73
C ILE A 111 -12.75 0.38 8.71
N GLU A 112 -12.04 0.52 7.59
CA GLU A 112 -11.93 -0.47 6.51
C GLU A 112 -10.98 -1.65 6.80
N ASP A 113 -10.17 -1.58 7.87
CA ASP A 113 -9.19 -2.60 8.23
C ASP A 113 -9.85 -3.79 8.95
N LYS A 114 -10.59 -4.60 8.20
CA LYS A 114 -11.35 -5.74 8.75
C LYS A 114 -10.51 -7.00 8.95
N GLU A 115 -9.33 -7.07 8.37
CA GLU A 115 -8.48 -8.25 8.38
C GLU A 115 -7.04 -7.90 8.80
N ILE A 116 -6.53 -8.68 9.76
CA ILE A 116 -5.13 -8.64 10.17
C ILE A 116 -4.52 -10.01 9.86
N LYS A 117 -3.44 -10.02 9.07
CA LYS A 117 -2.69 -11.23 8.70
C LYS A 117 -1.25 -11.10 9.18
N ILE A 118 -0.72 -12.11 9.85
CA ILE A 118 0.69 -12.17 10.27
C ILE A 118 1.39 -13.26 9.47
N PHE A 119 2.50 -12.90 8.86
CA PHE A 119 3.37 -13.78 8.10
C PHE A 119 4.73 -13.90 8.76
N ASN A 120 5.33 -15.09 8.71
CA ASN A 120 6.73 -15.27 9.07
C ASN A 120 7.67 -14.82 7.93
N ALA A 121 8.99 -14.90 8.15
CA ALA A 121 9.99 -14.52 7.15
C ALA A 121 9.95 -15.36 5.85
N SER A 122 9.45 -16.60 5.89
CA SER A 122 9.27 -17.41 4.67
C SER A 122 8.01 -17.03 3.89
N GLY A 123 7.21 -16.09 4.38
CA GLY A 123 5.94 -15.68 3.77
C GLY A 123 4.76 -16.60 4.10
N ALA A 124 4.93 -17.53 5.04
CA ALA A 124 3.83 -18.38 5.50
C ALA A 124 2.91 -17.59 6.44
N LEU A 125 1.59 -17.70 6.23
CA LEU A 125 0.58 -17.13 7.12
C LEU A 125 0.58 -17.93 8.43
N VAL A 126 0.94 -17.27 9.53
CA VAL A 126 1.03 -17.89 10.87
C VAL A 126 -0.08 -17.47 11.81
N LYS A 127 -0.71 -16.31 11.57
CA LYS A 127 -1.89 -15.88 12.33
C LYS A 127 -2.83 -15.06 11.45
N TYR A 128 -4.12 -15.24 11.64
CA TYR A 128 -5.18 -14.50 10.97
C TYR A 128 -6.22 -14.08 12.00
N ASN A 129 -6.58 -12.81 12.00
CA ASN A 129 -7.67 -12.31 12.80
C ASN A 129 -8.68 -11.58 11.89
N SER A 130 -9.91 -12.07 11.91
CA SER A 130 -11.05 -11.51 11.20
C SER A 130 -12.11 -11.21 12.24
N THR A 131 -12.04 -10.02 12.81
CA THR A 131 -13.06 -9.55 13.73
C THR A 131 -13.56 -8.23 13.22
N GLY A 132 -14.88 -8.15 13.00
CA GLY A 132 -15.57 -6.87 12.78
C GLY A 132 -15.45 -5.91 13.97
N SER A 133 -14.87 -6.36 15.09
CA SER A 133 -14.39 -5.53 16.18
C SER A 133 -12.92 -5.18 15.97
N PHE A 134 -12.64 -3.88 16.06
CA PHE A 134 -11.33 -3.22 16.04
C PHE A 134 -10.41 -3.66 17.19
N SER A 135 -10.12 -4.95 17.33
CA SER A 135 -9.13 -5.40 18.30
C SER A 135 -7.75 -4.93 17.86
N GLN A 136 -7.30 -3.85 18.48
CA GLN A 136 -5.95 -3.35 18.33
C GLN A 136 -4.93 -4.31 18.93
N HIS A 137 -5.35 -5.20 19.84
CA HIS A 137 -4.48 -6.14 20.54
C HIS A 137 -4.46 -7.49 19.83
N VAL A 138 -3.26 -8.01 19.56
CA VAL A 138 -3.04 -9.32 18.93
C VAL A 138 -2.06 -10.11 19.78
N ASP A 139 -2.51 -11.24 20.30
CA ASP A 139 -1.65 -12.21 20.99
C ASP A 139 -0.67 -12.83 19.99
N VAL A 140 0.61 -12.83 20.32
CA VAL A 140 1.72 -13.43 19.56
C VAL A 140 2.61 -14.31 20.44
N SER A 141 2.15 -14.68 21.64
CA SER A 141 2.91 -15.47 22.61
C SER A 141 3.27 -16.86 22.10
N ASP A 142 2.45 -17.42 21.21
CA ASP A 142 2.61 -18.69 20.53
C ASP A 142 3.64 -18.67 19.38
N LEU A 143 4.11 -17.48 18.97
CA LEU A 143 5.09 -17.34 17.90
C LEU A 143 6.52 -17.51 18.41
N SER A 144 7.32 -18.30 17.68
CA SER A 144 8.77 -18.41 17.91
C SER A 144 9.49 -17.09 17.68
N GLY A 145 10.63 -16.88 18.33
CA GLY A 145 11.48 -15.71 18.13
C GLY A 145 11.90 -15.55 16.66
N GLY A 146 11.78 -14.33 16.12
CA GLY A 146 12.05 -14.06 14.71
C GLY A 146 11.41 -12.80 14.15
N VAL A 147 11.55 -12.60 12.83
CA VAL A 147 10.98 -11.46 12.10
C VAL A 147 9.62 -11.84 11.52
N TYR A 148 8.64 -10.96 11.72
CA TYR A 148 7.27 -11.15 11.26
C TYR A 148 6.75 -9.90 10.54
N PHE A 149 5.80 -10.13 9.65
CA PHE A 149 5.15 -9.10 8.85
C PHE A 149 3.64 -9.11 9.10
N ILE A 150 3.09 -7.96 9.47
CA ILE A 150 1.66 -7.76 9.68
C ILE A 150 1.12 -7.06 8.45
N ARG A 151 0.10 -7.63 7.82
CA ARG A 151 -0.64 -7.02 6.72
C ARG A 151 -2.01 -6.58 7.22
N VAL A 152 -2.31 -5.32 6.99
CA VAL A 152 -3.62 -4.70 7.24
C VAL A 152 -4.02 -3.94 5.97
N GLY A 153 -4.98 -4.48 5.23
CA GLY A 153 -5.31 -4.00 3.88
C GLY A 153 -4.09 -3.99 2.95
N ASN A 154 -3.71 -2.79 2.49
CA ASN A 154 -2.55 -2.53 1.61
C ASN A 154 -1.30 -2.06 2.36
N ARG A 155 -1.35 -2.04 3.70
CA ARG A 155 -0.22 -1.62 4.54
C ARG A 155 0.43 -2.85 5.16
N MET A 156 1.76 -2.87 5.16
CA MET A 156 2.55 -3.93 5.76
C MET A 156 3.57 -3.36 6.75
N LEU A 157 3.56 -3.90 7.97
CA LEU A 157 4.46 -3.54 9.06
C LEU A 157 5.35 -4.70 9.45
N LYS A 158 6.57 -4.39 9.89
CA LYS A 158 7.52 -5.38 10.43
C LYS A 158 7.53 -5.28 11.96
N PHE A 159 7.57 -6.43 12.64
CA PHE A 159 7.95 -6.49 14.05
C PHE A 159 8.88 -7.68 14.33
N ILE A 160 9.61 -7.59 15.43
CA ILE A 160 10.51 -8.63 15.92
C ILE A 160 9.83 -9.30 17.12
N LYS A 161 9.75 -10.62 17.11
CA LYS A 161 9.34 -11.44 18.27
C LYS A 161 10.60 -11.93 18.98
N LEU A 162 10.63 -11.80 20.30
CA LEU A 162 11.65 -12.38 21.18
C LEU A 162 11.28 -13.81 21.58
#